data_AF-A0A925NZ07-F1
#
_entry.id   AF-A0A925NZ07-F1
#
_cell.length_a   1.000
_cell.length_b   1.000
_cell.length_c   1.000
_cell.angle_alpha   90.00
_cell.angle_beta   90.00
_cell.angle_gamma   90.00
#
_symmetry.space_group_name_H-M   'P 1'
#
loop_
_entity.id
_entity.type
_entity.pdbx_description
1 polymer ?
#
loop_
_entity_poly.entity_id
_entity_poly.type
_entity_poly.pdbx_seq_one_letter_code
_entity_poly.pdbx_strand_id
1 'polypeptide(L)'
;MKKITLKHFIFLAVTGLLASCQPAEKNWELNSPDNSIKITVSAIEEGETSLVYKVDRMNEGQAQAVIEDSPLGIERKDQQFSTQLKFVSKSEVTTIDETYRMLTGRQAECRNHANELELTFENEQGSPMQIVLRA
;
A
#
# COMPACT_ATOMS: atom_id res chain seq x y z
N MET A 1 -29.21 -2.84 -51.28
CA MET A 1 -28.18 -3.57 -50.51
C MET A 1 -26.95 -2.68 -50.43
N LYS A 2 -26.76 -1.97 -49.30
CA LYS A 2 -25.71 -0.94 -49.14
C LYS A 2 -24.35 -1.60 -48.91
N LYS A 3 -23.38 -1.30 -49.80
CA LYS A 3 -21.99 -1.75 -49.69
C LYS A 3 -21.32 -0.99 -48.55
N ILE A 4 -21.05 -1.67 -47.43
CA ILE A 4 -20.28 -1.12 -46.30
C ILE A 4 -18.82 -1.09 -46.75
N THR A 5 -18.26 0.12 -46.86
CA THR A 5 -16.90 0.35 -47.38
C THR A 5 -15.84 0.14 -46.29
N LEU A 6 -14.85 -0.67 -46.63
CA LEU A 6 -13.65 -1.11 -45.86
C LEU A 6 -12.86 0.02 -45.18
N LYS A 7 -13.05 1.28 -45.60
CA LYS A 7 -12.45 2.47 -44.98
C LYS A 7 -12.91 2.72 -43.54
N HIS A 8 -14.11 2.30 -43.16
CA HIS A 8 -14.62 2.46 -41.80
C HIS A 8 -13.99 1.47 -40.80
N PHE A 9 -13.41 0.38 -41.29
CA PHE A 9 -12.72 -0.60 -40.44
C PHE A 9 -11.31 -0.12 -40.05
N ILE A 10 -10.69 0.71 -40.89
CA ILE A 10 -9.36 1.30 -40.61
C ILE A 10 -9.47 2.48 -39.61
N PHE A 11 -10.59 3.19 -39.58
CA PHE A 11 -10.78 4.31 -38.67
C PHE A 11 -11.01 3.90 -37.20
N LEU A 12 -11.49 2.67 -36.96
CA LEU A 12 -11.72 2.13 -35.61
C LEU A 12 -10.44 1.58 -34.95
N ALA A 13 -9.36 1.37 -35.71
CA ALA A 13 -8.11 0.81 -35.21
C ALA A 13 -7.13 1.86 -34.65
N VAL A 14 -7.34 3.15 -34.93
CA VAL A 14 -6.39 4.22 -34.57
C VAL A 14 -6.68 4.85 -33.20
N THR A 15 -7.83 4.56 -32.59
CA THR A 15 -8.25 5.15 -31.29
C THR A 15 -7.83 4.32 -30.07
N GLY A 16 -7.10 3.21 -30.24
CA GLY A 16 -6.76 2.27 -29.17
C GLY A 16 -5.46 2.55 -28.39
N LEU A 17 -4.68 3.58 -28.74
CA LEU A 17 -3.42 3.90 -28.04
C LEU A 17 -3.56 5.18 -27.20
N LEU A 18 -4.42 5.15 -26.20
CA LEU A 18 -4.20 5.97 -25.00
C LEU A 18 -3.69 5.02 -23.93
N ALA A 19 -2.38 4.79 -23.95
CA ALA A 19 -1.67 4.19 -22.84
C ALA A 19 -1.99 5.02 -21.59
N SER A 20 -2.82 4.46 -20.71
CA SER A 20 -3.19 5.08 -19.45
C SER A 20 -1.95 5.10 -18.58
N CYS A 21 -1.19 6.20 -18.64
CA CYS A 21 -0.16 6.51 -17.67
C CYS A 21 -0.89 6.93 -16.40
N GLN A 22 -1.29 5.96 -15.57
CA GLN A 22 -1.82 6.28 -14.25
C GLN A 22 -0.68 6.85 -13.40
N PRO A 23 -0.90 7.96 -12.68
CA PRO A 23 0.08 8.45 -11.72
C PRO A 23 0.43 7.35 -10.73
N ALA A 24 1.72 7.19 -10.42
CA ALA A 24 2.15 6.25 -9.39
C ALA A 24 1.41 6.56 -8.06
N GLU A 25 0.83 5.53 -7.45
CA GLU A 25 0.23 5.63 -6.12
C GLU A 25 1.33 6.05 -5.12
N LYS A 26 1.03 7.03 -4.26
CA LYS A 26 1.99 7.58 -3.28
C LYS A 26 1.50 7.54 -1.85
N ASN A 27 0.25 7.11 -1.63
CA ASN A 27 -0.37 7.05 -0.32
C ASN A 27 -1.20 5.77 -0.25
N TRP A 28 -0.98 4.98 0.79
CA TRP A 28 -1.67 3.72 1.04
C TRP A 28 -2.24 3.76 2.45
N GLU A 29 -3.53 3.45 2.59
CA GLU A 29 -4.22 3.48 3.87
C GLU A 29 -4.72 2.08 4.26
N LEU A 30 -4.71 1.80 5.56
CA LEU A 30 -5.29 0.62 6.17
C LEU A 30 -6.04 1.02 7.45
N ASN A 31 -7.33 0.69 7.51
CA ASN A 31 -8.13 0.88 8.72
C ASN A 31 -8.22 -0.42 9.51
N SER A 32 -8.27 -0.31 10.84
CA SER A 32 -8.61 -1.43 11.72
C SER A 32 -10.03 -1.95 11.44
N PRO A 33 -10.39 -3.19 11.84
CA PRO A 33 -11.72 -3.74 11.62
C PRO A 33 -12.86 -2.88 12.18
N ASP A 34 -12.63 -2.16 13.28
CA ASP A 34 -13.59 -1.25 13.88
C ASP A 34 -13.46 0.20 13.41
N ASN A 35 -12.54 0.47 12.47
CA ASN A 35 -12.21 1.79 11.92
C ASN A 35 -11.74 2.81 12.98
N SER A 36 -11.30 2.36 14.16
CA SER A 36 -10.81 3.25 15.22
C SER A 36 -9.34 3.65 15.06
N ILE A 37 -8.57 2.89 14.26
CA ILE A 37 -7.18 3.16 13.93
C ILE A 37 -7.03 3.18 12.42
N LYS A 38 -6.29 4.17 11.91
CA LYS A 38 -5.89 4.23 10.51
C LYS A 38 -4.37 4.36 10.41
N ILE A 39 -3.75 3.48 9.63
CA ILE A 39 -2.34 3.56 9.27
C ILE A 39 -2.26 4.10 7.84
N THR A 40 -1.45 5.12 7.63
CA THR A 40 -1.13 5.65 6.30
C THR A 40 0.35 5.50 6.05
N VAL A 41 0.73 4.89 4.92
CA VAL A 41 2.10 4.92 4.40
C VAL A 41 2.14 5.86 3.22
N SER A 42 3.14 6.74 3.18
CA SER A 42 3.28 7.75 2.14
C SER A 42 4.69 7.75 1.56
N ALA A 43 4.79 7.93 0.25
CA ALA A 43 6.05 8.20 -0.45
C ALA A 43 6.28 9.72 -0.52
N ILE A 44 7.37 10.18 0.08
CA ILE A 44 7.83 11.57 0.04
C ILE A 44 8.90 11.71 -1.03
N GLU A 45 8.76 12.71 -1.91
CA GLU A 45 9.70 13.01 -2.99
C GLU A 45 10.40 14.37 -2.76
N GLU A 46 11.32 14.41 -1.78
CA GLU A 46 12.17 15.57 -1.51
C GLU A 46 13.61 15.29 -1.99
N GLY A 47 13.78 15.22 -3.30
CA GLY A 47 15.04 14.83 -3.95
C GLY A 47 15.11 13.32 -4.21
N GLU A 48 15.13 12.51 -3.15
CA GLU A 48 15.04 11.05 -3.26
C GLU A 48 13.72 10.55 -2.65
N THR A 49 13.11 9.54 -3.28
CA THR A 49 11.85 8.96 -2.78
C THR A 49 12.10 8.16 -1.50
N SER A 50 11.53 8.60 -0.38
CA SER A 50 11.56 7.89 0.90
C SER A 50 10.15 7.57 1.37
N LEU A 51 10.02 6.64 2.32
CA LEU A 51 8.72 6.28 2.88
C LEU A 51 8.59 6.82 4.29
N VAL A 52 7.37 7.24 4.63
CA VAL A 52 6.95 7.54 6.00
C VAL A 52 5.68 6.78 6.33
N TYR A 53 5.41 6.59 7.61
CA TYR A 53 4.09 6.18 8.09
C TYR A 53 3.54 7.16 9.10
N LYS A 54 2.22 7.22 9.15
CA LYS A 54 1.43 7.96 10.12
C LYS A 54 0.37 7.04 10.70
N VAL A 55 0.06 7.21 11.98
CA VAL A 55 -1.05 6.50 12.63
C VAL A 55 -2.01 7.51 13.22
N ASP A 56 -3.27 7.44 12.79
CA ASP A 56 -4.36 8.23 13.31
C ASP A 56 -5.27 7.36 14.18
N ARG A 57 -5.67 7.91 15.33
CA ARG A 57 -6.87 7.45 16.02
C ARG A 57 -8.07 8.16 15.42
N MET A 58 -9.05 7.38 14.99
CA MET A 58 -10.29 7.87 14.41
C MET A 58 -11.37 7.96 15.48
N ASN A 59 -12.06 9.10 15.54
CA ASN A 59 -13.19 9.29 16.45
C ASN A 59 -14.27 10.10 15.73
N GLU A 60 -15.45 9.51 15.53
CA GLU A 60 -16.58 10.14 14.81
C GLU A 60 -16.19 10.75 13.44
N GLY A 61 -15.28 10.09 12.72
CA GLY A 61 -14.77 10.55 11.42
C GLY A 61 -13.67 11.62 11.50
N GLN A 62 -13.30 12.07 12.69
CA GLN A 62 -12.14 12.95 12.90
C GLN A 62 -10.89 12.11 13.13
N ALA A 63 -9.82 12.45 12.42
CA ALA A 63 -8.50 11.85 12.60
C ALA A 63 -7.69 12.67 13.61
N GLN A 64 -7.19 12.01 14.64
CA GLN A 64 -6.20 12.54 15.57
C GLN A 64 -4.90 11.76 15.42
N ALA A 65 -3.84 12.41 14.96
CA ALA A 65 -2.53 11.79 14.88
C ALA A 65 -2.08 11.32 16.26
N VAL A 66 -1.78 10.03 16.37
CA VAL A 66 -1.13 9.42 17.55
C VAL A 66 0.33 9.10 17.28
N ILE A 67 0.67 8.90 16.00
CA ILE A 67 2.03 8.88 15.49
C ILE A 67 2.04 9.80 14.27
N GLU A 68 2.83 10.88 14.34
CA GLU A 68 3.09 11.76 13.20
C GLU A 68 4.01 11.09 12.18
N ASP A 69 4.15 11.69 10.99
CA ASP A 69 4.97 11.18 9.89
C ASP A 69 6.35 10.72 10.38
N SER A 70 6.57 9.42 10.30
CA SER A 70 7.73 8.72 10.85
C SER A 70 8.43 7.93 9.73
N PRO A 71 9.76 8.07 9.54
CA PRO A 71 10.47 7.41 8.44
C PRO A 71 10.37 5.88 8.47
N LEU A 72 10.30 5.28 7.28
CA LEU A 72 10.36 3.84 7.04
C LEU A 72 11.52 3.51 6.10
N GLY A 73 12.29 2.48 6.46
CA GLY A 73 13.37 1.97 5.65
C GLY A 73 14.47 1.32 6.48
N ILE A 74 15.42 0.69 5.80
CA ILE A 74 16.59 0.07 6.42
C ILE A 74 17.82 0.23 5.53
N GLU A 75 18.96 0.50 6.14
CA GLU A 75 20.26 0.48 5.47
C GLU A 75 21.01 -0.77 5.87
N ARG A 76 21.48 -1.53 4.89
CA ARG A 76 22.29 -2.73 5.11
C ARG A 76 23.67 -2.52 4.48
N LYS A 77 24.64 -3.31 4.92
CA LYS A 77 26.01 -3.25 4.37
C LYS A 77 26.09 -3.53 2.88
N ASP A 78 25.16 -4.33 2.36
CA ASP A 78 25.11 -4.79 0.99
C ASP A 78 24.11 -4.02 0.11
N GLN A 79 23.05 -3.45 0.70
CA GLN A 79 21.96 -2.79 -0.03
C GLN A 79 21.26 -1.71 0.80
N GLN A 80 20.75 -0.69 0.10
CA GLN A 80 20.00 0.44 0.67
C GLN A 80 18.50 0.27 0.42
N PHE A 81 17.68 0.50 1.45
CA PHE A 81 16.22 0.51 1.38
C PHE A 81 15.59 1.66 2.18
N SER A 82 16.31 2.78 2.35
CA SER A 82 15.80 3.99 3.02
C SER A 82 15.38 5.08 2.03
N THR A 83 15.92 5.06 0.81
CA THR A 83 15.63 6.05 -0.24
C THR A 83 15.54 5.39 -1.62
N GLN A 84 15.09 6.17 -2.61
CA GLN A 84 14.88 5.79 -4.01
C GLN A 84 14.05 4.51 -4.18
N LEU A 85 13.09 4.32 -3.27
CA LEU A 85 12.17 3.21 -3.29
C LEU A 85 11.10 3.44 -4.35
N LYS A 86 10.90 2.45 -5.22
CA LYS A 86 9.84 2.46 -6.23
C LYS A 86 8.74 1.51 -5.81
N PHE A 87 7.51 1.99 -5.84
CA PHE A 87 6.35 1.14 -5.59
C PHE A 87 6.19 0.10 -6.71
N VAL A 88 5.99 -1.15 -6.32
CA VAL A 88 5.82 -2.28 -7.25
C VAL A 88 4.38 -2.76 -7.23
N SER A 89 3.85 -3.07 -6.05
CA SER A 89 2.51 -3.64 -5.92
C SER A 89 1.96 -3.50 -4.51
N LYS A 90 0.64 -3.62 -4.42
CA LYS A 90 -0.12 -3.67 -3.18
C LYS A 90 -1.03 -4.91 -3.22
N SER A 91 -1.13 -5.63 -2.11
CA SER A 91 -2.07 -6.74 -1.98
C SER A 91 -3.52 -6.26 -1.88
N GLU A 92 -4.47 -7.17 -2.05
CA GLU A 92 -5.80 -7.01 -1.49
C GLU A 92 -5.70 -6.87 0.04
N VAL A 93 -6.62 -6.12 0.65
CA VAL A 93 -6.71 -6.08 2.12
C VAL A 93 -7.37 -7.37 2.59
N THR A 94 -6.75 -8.06 3.54
CA THR A 94 -7.28 -9.29 4.13
C THR A 94 -7.57 -9.13 5.60
N THR A 95 -8.69 -9.67 6.09
CA THR A 95 -8.99 -9.69 7.53
C THR A 95 -8.45 -10.97 8.16
N ILE A 96 -7.64 -10.79 9.21
CA ILE A 96 -7.23 -11.83 10.14
C ILE A 96 -8.24 -11.81 11.29
N ASP A 97 -8.87 -12.94 11.59
CA ASP A 97 -9.72 -13.12 12.76
C ASP A 97 -9.55 -14.55 13.30
N GLU A 98 -8.65 -14.71 14.25
CA GLU A 98 -8.30 -16.01 14.81
C GLU A 98 -8.26 -15.96 16.34
N THR A 99 -8.49 -17.12 16.95
CA THR A 99 -8.39 -17.32 18.39
C THR A 99 -7.35 -18.38 18.68
N TYR A 100 -6.40 -18.07 19.56
CA TYR A 100 -5.34 -18.99 19.96
C TYR A 100 -5.21 -19.07 21.48
N ARG A 101 -4.69 -20.20 21.96
CA ARG A 101 -4.47 -20.44 23.38
C ARG A 101 -3.00 -20.27 23.74
N MET A 102 -2.72 -19.45 24.74
CA MET A 102 -1.38 -19.31 25.29
C MET A 102 -1.14 -20.34 26.40
N LEU A 103 0.06 -20.94 26.41
CA LEU A 103 0.48 -21.84 27.49
C LEU A 103 0.76 -21.08 28.79
N THR A 104 1.30 -19.87 28.66
CA THR A 104 1.61 -18.94 29.76
C THR A 104 1.35 -17.51 29.30
N GLY A 105 0.81 -16.65 30.15
CA GLY A 105 0.53 -15.25 29.82
C GLY A 105 -0.52 -14.64 30.75
N ARG A 106 -0.88 -13.38 30.51
CA ARG A 106 -1.92 -12.68 31.29
C ARG A 106 -3.33 -13.23 31.00
N GLN A 107 -3.56 -13.74 29.80
CA GLN A 107 -4.83 -14.29 29.33
C GLN A 107 -4.57 -15.63 28.63
N ALA A 108 -5.41 -16.62 28.91
CA ALA A 108 -5.24 -17.97 28.35
C ALA A 108 -5.74 -18.09 26.92
N GLU A 109 -6.81 -17.39 26.55
CA GLU A 109 -7.41 -17.38 25.22
C GLU A 109 -7.32 -15.98 24.63
N CYS A 110 -6.58 -15.82 23.54
CA CYS A 110 -6.29 -14.54 22.91
C CYS A 110 -6.94 -14.51 21.51
N ARG A 111 -7.49 -13.35 21.13
CA ARG A 111 -8.02 -13.11 19.79
C ARG A 111 -7.08 -12.17 19.04
N ASN A 112 -6.66 -12.57 17.85
CA ASN A 112 -5.94 -11.74 16.89
C ASN A 112 -6.93 -11.34 15.79
N HIS A 113 -7.39 -10.08 15.84
CA HIS A 113 -8.37 -9.54 14.90
C HIS A 113 -7.85 -8.23 14.32
N ALA A 114 -7.47 -8.26 13.04
CA ALA A 114 -6.83 -7.14 12.36
C ALA A 114 -7.11 -7.19 10.85
N ASN A 115 -7.05 -6.05 10.17
CA ASN A 115 -6.89 -6.03 8.72
C ASN A 115 -5.39 -6.01 8.37
N GLU A 116 -5.01 -6.63 7.26
CA GLU A 116 -3.64 -6.71 6.77
C GLU A 116 -3.53 -6.16 5.35
N LEU A 117 -2.44 -5.43 5.09
CA LEU A 117 -2.08 -4.93 3.77
C LEU A 117 -0.57 -5.12 3.55
N GLU A 118 -0.17 -5.70 2.42
CA GLU A 118 1.23 -5.78 2.01
C GLU A 118 1.51 -4.77 0.90
N LEU A 119 2.55 -3.97 1.09
CA LEU A 119 3.11 -3.07 0.09
C LEU A 119 4.49 -3.56 -0.31
N THR A 120 4.72 -3.76 -1.60
CA THR A 120 6.03 -4.13 -2.14
C THR A 120 6.66 -2.93 -2.84
N PHE A 121 7.91 -2.68 -2.48
CA PHE A 121 8.78 -1.69 -3.10
C PHE A 121 10.04 -2.37 -3.63
N GLU A 122 10.74 -1.72 -4.55
CA GLU A 122 12.08 -2.10 -4.98
C GLU A 122 13.06 -0.94 -4.76
N ASN A 123 14.30 -1.26 -4.44
CA ASN A 123 15.39 -0.27 -4.45
C ASN A 123 15.95 -0.08 -5.88
N GLU A 124 16.93 0.80 -6.03
CA GLU A 124 17.56 1.06 -7.34
C GLU A 124 18.14 -0.18 -8.04
N GLN A 125 18.52 -1.19 -7.27
CA GLN A 125 19.08 -2.45 -7.79
C GLN A 125 17.99 -3.45 -8.19
N GLY A 126 16.70 -3.09 -8.08
CA GLY A 126 15.56 -3.98 -8.31
C GLY A 126 15.37 -5.03 -7.21
N SER A 127 16.00 -4.85 -6.04
CA SER A 127 15.81 -5.77 -4.91
C SER A 127 14.54 -5.41 -4.15
N PRO A 128 13.65 -6.38 -3.84
CA PRO A 128 12.36 -6.09 -3.23
C PRO A 128 12.47 -5.86 -1.71
N MET A 129 11.60 -4.99 -1.20
CA MET A 129 11.29 -4.81 0.21
C MET A 129 9.77 -4.82 0.38
N GLN A 130 9.28 -5.62 1.33
CA GLN A 130 7.88 -5.67 1.69
C GLN A 130 7.64 -4.95 3.02
N ILE A 131 6.56 -4.19 3.07
CA ILE A 131 6.03 -3.55 4.26
C ILE A 131 4.66 -4.15 4.51
N VAL A 132 4.53 -4.88 5.61
CA VAL A 132 3.27 -5.52 6.03
C VAL A 132 2.65 -4.66 7.13
N LEU A 133 1.48 -4.11 6.86
CA LEU A 133 0.70 -3.33 7.81
C LEU A 133 -0.37 -4.22 8.43
N ARG A 134 -0.58 -4.09 9.74
CA ARG A 134 -1.71 -4.70 10.46
C ARG A 134 -2.36 -3.66 11.37
N ALA A 135 -3.65 -3.42 11.20
CA ALA A 135 -4.45 -2.46 11.97
C ALA A 135 -5.65 -3.13 12.61
#